data_AF-A0A2G4HNN8-F1
#
_entry.id   AF-A0A2G4HNN8-F1
#
_cell.length_a   1.000
_cell.length_b   1.000
_cell.length_c   1.000
_cell.angle_alpha   90.00
_cell.angle_beta   90.00
_cell.angle_gamma   90.00
#
_symmetry.space_group_name_H-M   'P 1'
#
loop_
_entity.id
_entity.type
_entity.pdbx_description
1 polymer ?
#
loop_
_entity_poly.entity_id
_entity_poly.type
_entity_poly.pdbx_seq_one_letter_code
_entity_poly.pdbx_strand_id
1 'polypeptide(L)'
;MLPTRHLGKPAPETWFGLVDGIYAIVLTIVVLSYPQLILDAINKARVHEIAYDMLGRLLLSHTMSFFGVFLTGFEIWSIHRALLSLTIPARRKTVLSAIVLSIMAFAPVWVDVNNHLRQEYLIARDQLLETDAMVFRLVFFVLLLIVFATLAWLAWLEMVQYPDQRQDLAQVRAVCLHRCWLLAAVYVFSLLVPHRGALYIFMVAMFSYFGRDLWLFLRSRFVR
;
A
#
# COMPACT_ATOMS: atom_id res chain seq x y z
N MET A 1 -36.00 -15.00 -9.88
CA MET A 1 -35.11 -15.28 -8.73
C MET A 1 -34.25 -16.47 -9.10
N LEU A 2 -32.93 -16.28 -9.28
CA LEU A 2 -32.03 -17.38 -9.64
C LEU A 2 -31.90 -18.37 -8.47
N PRO A 3 -31.95 -19.69 -8.70
CA PRO A 3 -31.87 -20.69 -7.63
C PRO A 3 -30.47 -20.68 -7.04
N THR A 4 -30.31 -20.07 -5.87
CA THR A 4 -29.05 -19.97 -5.11
C THR A 4 -28.54 -21.31 -4.56
N ARG A 5 -29.24 -22.42 -4.81
CA ARG A 5 -28.91 -23.76 -4.30
C ARG A 5 -27.85 -24.53 -5.11
N HIS A 6 -27.37 -24.00 -6.24
CA HIS A 6 -26.39 -24.68 -7.09
C HIS A 6 -25.04 -23.97 -7.25
N LEU A 7 -24.87 -22.79 -6.64
CA LEU A 7 -23.54 -22.24 -6.44
C LEU A 7 -23.00 -22.90 -5.17
N GLY A 8 -22.22 -23.98 -5.33
CA GLY A 8 -21.49 -24.60 -4.24
C GLY A 8 -20.79 -23.53 -3.40
N LYS A 9 -20.78 -23.69 -2.07
CA LYS A 9 -20.10 -22.73 -1.18
C LYS A 9 -18.68 -22.55 -1.72
N PRO A 10 -18.27 -21.32 -2.08
CA PRO A 10 -16.97 -21.11 -2.71
C PRO A 10 -15.88 -21.67 -1.80
N ALA A 11 -15.04 -22.53 -2.36
CA ALA A 11 -13.95 -23.13 -1.60
C ALA A 11 -13.03 -22.02 -1.08
N PRO A 12 -12.54 -22.11 0.16
CA PRO A 12 -11.59 -21.14 0.72
C PRO A 12 -10.38 -20.92 -0.20
N GLU A 13 -9.89 -22.00 -0.81
CA GLU A 13 -8.76 -22.05 -1.73
C GLU A 13 -8.92 -21.11 -2.94
N THR A 14 -10.13 -20.99 -3.48
CA THR A 14 -10.41 -20.11 -4.62
C THR A 14 -10.23 -18.63 -4.23
N TRP A 15 -10.57 -18.27 -3.00
CA TRP A 15 -10.39 -16.90 -2.50
C TRP A 15 -8.92 -16.56 -2.22
N PHE A 16 -8.12 -17.51 -1.75
CA PHE A 16 -6.67 -17.33 -1.63
C PHE A 16 -6.03 -17.06 -2.99
N GLY A 17 -6.34 -17.89 -3.98
CA GLY A 17 -5.80 -17.73 -5.34
C GLY A 17 -6.17 -16.39 -5.96
N LEU A 18 -7.41 -15.92 -5.76
CA LEU A 18 -7.86 -14.62 -6.26
C LEU A 18 -7.10 -13.45 -5.60
N VAL A 19 -6.96 -13.48 -4.28
CA VAL A 19 -6.28 -12.42 -3.53
C VAL A 19 -4.81 -12.37 -3.92
N ASP A 20 -4.12 -13.51 -3.90
CA ASP A 20 -2.71 -13.60 -4.30
C ASP A 20 -2.51 -13.15 -5.75
N GLY A 21 -3.40 -13.55 -6.67
CA GLY A 21 -3.35 -13.16 -8.06
C GLY A 21 -3.50 -11.65 -8.28
N ILE A 22 -4.47 -11.00 -7.62
CA ILE A 22 -4.67 -9.54 -7.75
C ILE A 22 -3.46 -8.77 -7.21
N TYR A 23 -2.95 -9.13 -6.03
CA TYR A 23 -1.77 -8.46 -5.48
C TYR A 23 -0.53 -8.67 -6.34
N ALA A 24 -0.34 -9.87 -6.90
CA ALA A 24 0.75 -10.13 -7.84
C ALA A 24 0.66 -9.22 -9.07
N ILE A 25 -0.51 -9.13 -9.69
CA ILE A 25 -0.73 -8.24 -10.85
C ILE A 25 -0.45 -6.78 -10.48
N VAL A 26 -1.00 -6.29 -9.37
CA VAL A 26 -0.81 -4.90 -8.92
C VAL A 26 0.66 -4.59 -8.69
N LEU A 27 1.37 -5.44 -7.94
CA LEU A 27 2.79 -5.24 -7.66
C LEU A 27 3.65 -5.34 -8.93
N THR A 28 3.32 -6.25 -9.84
CA THR A 28 4.01 -6.33 -11.14
C THR A 28 3.81 -5.06 -11.96
N ILE A 29 2.60 -4.48 -12.02
CA ILE A 29 2.37 -3.22 -12.72
C ILE A 29 3.22 -2.11 -12.10
N VAL A 30 3.26 -2.00 -10.77
CA VAL A 30 4.11 -1.02 -10.07
C VAL A 30 5.59 -1.18 -10.45
N VAL A 31 6.08 -2.42 -10.56
CA VAL A 31 7.46 -2.73 -10.98
C VAL A 31 7.70 -2.35 -12.44
N LEU A 32 6.77 -2.62 -13.34
CA LEU A 32 6.88 -2.29 -14.76
C LEU A 32 6.86 -0.78 -15.02
N SER A 33 6.10 -0.01 -14.23
CA SER A 33 6.05 1.45 -14.34
C SER A 33 7.38 2.11 -13.96
N TYR A 34 8.20 1.49 -13.11
CA TYR A 34 9.39 2.14 -12.57
C TYR A 34 10.50 2.41 -13.60
N PRO A 35 10.92 1.46 -14.46
CA PRO A 35 11.87 1.74 -15.54
C PRO A 35 11.40 2.87 -16.47
N GLN A 36 10.11 2.89 -16.79
CA GLN A 36 9.53 3.93 -17.65
C GLN A 36 9.64 5.31 -17.01
N LEU A 37 9.35 5.42 -15.70
CA LEU A 37 9.51 6.66 -14.94
C LEU A 37 10.96 7.18 -14.90
N ILE A 38 11.95 6.28 -14.85
CA ILE A 38 13.37 6.64 -14.92
C ILE A 38 13.70 7.21 -16.31
N LEU A 39 13.29 6.51 -17.38
CA LEU A 39 13.55 6.92 -18.75
C LEU A 39 12.92 8.29 -19.05
N ASP A 40 11.68 8.50 -18.61
CA ASP A 40 10.98 9.78 -18.79
C ASP A 40 11.67 10.91 -18.02
N ALA A 41 12.15 10.65 -16.80
CA ALA A 41 12.91 11.63 -16.03
C ALA A 41 14.23 12.02 -16.71
N ILE A 42 14.97 11.03 -17.25
CA ILE A 42 16.22 11.27 -17.98
C ILE A 42 15.96 12.05 -19.27
N ASN A 43 14.95 11.65 -20.04
CA ASN A 43 14.59 12.32 -21.29
C ASN A 43 14.17 13.77 -21.05
N LYS A 44 13.28 14.01 -20.08
CA LYS A 44 12.84 15.36 -19.71
C LYS A 44 14.00 16.22 -19.21
N ALA A 45 14.90 15.66 -18.41
CA ALA A 45 16.08 16.36 -17.94
C ALA A 45 17.03 16.77 -19.07
N ARG A 46 17.19 15.91 -20.08
CA ARG A 46 17.97 16.22 -21.28
C ARG A 46 17.33 17.33 -22.11
N VAL A 47 16.01 17.31 -22.29
CA VAL A 47 15.28 18.30 -23.10
C VAL A 47 15.25 19.68 -22.44
N HIS A 48 15.15 19.75 -21.11
CA HIS A 48 15.00 21.01 -20.36
C HIS A 48 16.29 21.47 -19.67
N GLU A 49 17.45 20.89 -20.04
CA GLU A 49 18.77 21.21 -19.49
C GLU A 49 18.81 21.21 -17.95
N ILE A 50 18.11 20.25 -17.33
CA ILE A 50 18.04 20.15 -15.87
C ILE A 50 19.42 19.78 -15.32
N ALA A 51 19.90 20.53 -14.32
CA ALA A 51 21.17 20.27 -13.65
C ALA A 51 21.27 18.84 -13.10
N TYR A 52 22.44 18.21 -13.24
CA TYR A 52 22.67 16.82 -12.80
C TYR A 52 22.33 16.56 -11.32
N ASP A 53 22.58 17.52 -10.42
CA ASP A 53 22.17 17.42 -9.00
C ASP A 53 20.64 17.30 -8.86
N MET A 54 19.89 18.10 -9.62
CA MET A 54 18.44 18.07 -9.60
C MET A 54 17.88 16.77 -10.19
N LEU A 55 18.50 16.25 -11.27
CA LEU A 55 18.17 14.93 -11.81
C LEU A 55 18.45 13.82 -10.79
N GLY A 56 19.60 13.84 -10.12
CA GLY A 56 19.94 12.85 -9.09
C GLY A 56 18.92 12.83 -7.95
N ARG A 57 18.50 14.00 -7.46
CA ARG A 57 17.44 14.12 -6.45
C ARG A 57 16.09 13.63 -6.94
N LEU A 58 15.73 13.91 -8.19
CA LEU A 58 14.50 13.43 -8.81
C LEU A 58 14.47 11.91 -8.87
N LEU A 59 15.53 11.30 -9.41
CA LEU A 59 15.66 9.84 -9.51
C LEU A 59 15.59 9.19 -8.14
N LEU A 60 16.33 9.69 -7.16
CA LEU A 60 16.26 9.20 -5.78
C LEU A 60 14.83 9.28 -5.23
N SER A 61 14.13 10.39 -5.47
CA SER A 61 12.75 10.54 -5.01
C SER A 61 11.77 9.56 -5.68
N HIS A 62 11.96 9.24 -6.96
CA HIS A 62 11.18 8.21 -7.66
C HIS A 62 11.49 6.82 -7.11
N THR A 63 12.78 6.49 -6.91
CA THR A 63 13.21 5.22 -6.31
C THR A 63 12.58 5.02 -4.94
N MET A 64 12.62 6.05 -4.09
CA MET A 64 12.04 6.02 -2.76
C MET A 64 10.50 5.85 -2.82
N SER A 65 9.82 6.60 -3.69
CA SER A 65 8.37 6.49 -3.85
C SER A 65 7.96 5.09 -4.33
N PHE A 66 8.71 4.51 -5.28
CA PHE A 66 8.52 3.15 -5.77
C PHE A 66 8.64 2.11 -4.65
N PHE A 67 9.76 2.11 -3.91
CA PHE A 67 9.94 1.16 -2.81
C PHE A 67 8.88 1.32 -1.73
N GLY A 68 8.46 2.56 -1.44
CA GLY A 68 7.41 2.83 -0.46
C GLY A 68 6.09 2.16 -0.83
N VAL A 69 5.68 2.31 -2.10
CA VAL A 69 4.43 1.71 -2.58
C VAL A 69 4.55 0.19 -2.68
N PHE A 70 5.67 -0.32 -3.18
CA PHE A 70 5.91 -1.75 -3.28
C PHE A 70 5.87 -2.43 -1.90
N LEU A 71 6.58 -1.89 -0.91
CA LEU A 71 6.61 -2.42 0.45
C LEU A 71 5.25 -2.33 1.13
N THR A 72 4.54 -1.20 0.96
CA THR A 72 3.19 -1.03 1.50
C THR A 72 2.24 -2.05 0.89
N GLY A 73 2.28 -2.24 -0.43
CA GLY A 73 1.44 -3.23 -1.12
C GLY A 73 1.74 -4.66 -0.67
N PHE A 74 3.03 -4.99 -0.50
CA PHE A 74 3.44 -6.29 0.03
C PHE A 74 3.00 -6.51 1.48
N GLU A 75 3.08 -5.48 2.33
CA GLU A 75 2.60 -5.56 3.71
C GLU A 75 1.09 -5.79 3.79
N ILE A 76 0.31 -5.02 3.02
CA ILE A 76 -1.15 -5.18 2.98
C ILE A 76 -1.50 -6.58 2.47
N TRP A 77 -0.82 -7.07 1.43
CA TRP A 77 -0.96 -8.46 0.97
C TRP A 77 -0.68 -9.46 2.08
N SER A 78 0.44 -9.33 2.79
CA SER A 78 0.85 -10.23 3.86
C SER A 78 -0.20 -10.31 4.97
N ILE A 79 -0.69 -9.16 5.43
CA ILE A 79 -1.75 -9.06 6.45
C ILE A 79 -3.06 -9.68 5.94
N HIS A 80 -3.46 -9.33 4.72
CA HIS A 80 -4.70 -9.84 4.13
C HIS A 80 -4.64 -11.36 3.99
N ARG A 81 -3.50 -11.92 3.55
CA ARG A 81 -3.26 -13.35 3.44
C ARG A 81 -3.27 -14.05 4.79
N ALA A 82 -2.60 -13.48 5.80
CA ALA A 82 -2.60 -14.02 7.16
C ALA A 82 -4.04 -14.12 7.71
N LEU A 83 -4.81 -13.05 7.54
CA LEU A 83 -6.19 -13.02 7.98
C LEU A 83 -7.10 -14.01 7.24
N LEU A 84 -6.86 -14.22 5.94
CA LEU A 84 -7.56 -15.24 5.18
C LEU A 84 -7.21 -16.64 5.68
N SER A 85 -5.94 -16.91 6.03
CA SER A 85 -5.43 -18.22 6.47
C SER A 85 -6.03 -18.73 7.77
N LEU A 86 -6.50 -17.81 8.62
CA LEU A 86 -7.08 -18.16 9.91
C LEU A 86 -8.54 -18.61 9.77
N THR A 87 -9.30 -18.10 8.79
CA THR A 87 -10.78 -18.14 8.87
C THR A 87 -11.48 -18.59 7.59
N ILE A 88 -12.64 -19.23 7.74
CA ILE A 88 -13.47 -19.70 6.62
C ILE A 88 -14.13 -18.49 5.92
N PRO A 89 -14.22 -18.44 4.58
CA PRO A 89 -14.86 -17.34 3.87
C PRO A 89 -16.34 -17.19 4.24
N ALA A 90 -16.69 -16.01 4.77
CA ALA A 90 -18.07 -15.57 5.00
C ALA A 90 -18.45 -14.44 4.02
N ARG A 91 -19.74 -14.27 3.72
CA ARG A 91 -20.23 -13.26 2.77
C ARG A 91 -19.76 -11.83 3.10
N ARG A 92 -19.72 -11.47 4.39
CA ARG A 92 -19.24 -10.15 4.84
C ARG A 92 -17.74 -9.97 4.60
N LYS A 93 -16.95 -11.02 4.86
CA LYS A 93 -15.51 -11.07 4.59
C LYS A 93 -15.23 -10.89 3.10
N THR A 94 -15.98 -11.57 2.23
CA THR A 94 -15.88 -11.39 0.77
C THR A 94 -16.06 -9.94 0.34
N VAL A 95 -17.07 -9.24 0.85
CA VAL A 95 -17.33 -7.84 0.47
C VAL A 95 -16.21 -6.92 0.96
N LEU A 96 -15.78 -7.05 2.22
CA LEU A 96 -14.70 -6.23 2.77
C LEU A 96 -13.36 -6.52 2.07
N SER A 97 -13.06 -7.78 1.79
CA SER A 97 -11.88 -8.18 1.00
C SER A 97 -11.94 -7.60 -0.41
N ALA A 98 -13.11 -7.60 -1.06
CA ALA A 98 -13.28 -6.98 -2.37
C ALA A 98 -13.03 -5.47 -2.33
N ILE A 99 -13.50 -4.76 -1.30
CA ILE A 99 -13.21 -3.33 -1.11
C ILE A 99 -11.69 -3.09 -0.99
N VAL A 100 -11.00 -3.87 -0.16
CA VAL A 100 -9.53 -3.77 -0.01
C VAL A 100 -8.83 -4.00 -1.36
N LEU A 101 -9.22 -5.04 -2.09
CA LEU A 101 -8.64 -5.36 -3.39
C LEU A 101 -8.93 -4.27 -4.43
N SER A 102 -10.15 -3.72 -4.47
CA SER A 102 -10.50 -2.63 -5.37
C SER A 102 -9.66 -1.39 -5.11
N ILE A 103 -9.47 -1.00 -3.84
CA ILE A 103 -8.62 0.14 -3.49
C ILE A 103 -7.16 -0.13 -3.89
N MET A 104 -6.65 -1.33 -3.62
CA MET A 104 -5.28 -1.71 -3.99
C MET A 104 -5.05 -1.78 -5.50
N ALA A 105 -6.08 -2.12 -6.28
CA ALA A 105 -6.01 -2.11 -7.74
C ALA A 105 -5.75 -0.71 -8.31
N PHE A 106 -6.09 0.36 -7.58
CA PHE A 106 -5.77 1.73 -7.98
C PHE A 106 -4.33 2.13 -7.67
N ALA A 107 -3.60 1.39 -6.83
CA ALA A 107 -2.25 1.76 -6.41
C ALA A 107 -1.29 2.08 -7.57
N PRO A 108 -1.26 1.33 -8.69
CA PRO A 108 -0.37 1.66 -9.80
C PRO A 108 -0.71 3.00 -10.47
N VAL A 109 -2.01 3.31 -10.61
CA VAL A 109 -2.48 4.59 -11.16
C VAL A 109 -2.04 5.75 -10.26
N TRP A 110 -2.13 5.58 -8.94
CA TRP A 110 -1.64 6.58 -7.99
C TRP A 110 -0.15 6.86 -8.14
N VAL A 111 0.68 5.82 -8.33
CA VAL A 111 2.12 5.98 -8.56
C VAL A 111 2.37 6.77 -9.83
N ASP A 112 1.70 6.40 -10.91
CA ASP A 112 1.92 7.00 -12.22
C ASP A 112 1.54 8.48 -12.23
N VAL A 113 0.31 8.81 -11.80
CA VAL A 113 -0.19 10.20 -11.78
C VAL A 113 0.62 11.09 -10.84
N ASN A 114 0.94 10.61 -9.62
CA ASN A 114 1.71 11.41 -8.67
C ASN A 114 3.14 11.69 -9.18
N ASN A 115 3.77 10.73 -9.86
CA ASN A 115 5.09 10.95 -10.44
C ASN A 115 5.02 11.87 -11.68
N HIS A 116 3.98 11.73 -12.51
CA HIS A 116 3.75 12.62 -13.65
C HIS A 116 3.62 14.09 -13.20
N LEU A 117 2.73 14.37 -12.24
CA LEU A 117 2.52 15.71 -11.68
C LEU A 117 3.81 16.29 -11.06
N ARG A 118 4.60 15.46 -10.36
CA ARG A 118 5.87 15.89 -9.77
C ARG A 118 6.92 16.24 -10.83
N GLN A 119 6.99 15.48 -11.91
CA GLN A 119 7.89 15.79 -13.02
C GLN A 119 7.49 17.10 -13.69
N GLU A 120 6.20 17.32 -13.94
CA GLU A 120 5.70 18.56 -14.54
C GLU A 120 5.95 19.77 -13.64
N TYR A 121 5.71 19.65 -12.34
CA TYR A 121 6.04 20.69 -11.36
C TYR A 121 7.52 21.12 -11.43
N LEU A 122 8.44 20.15 -11.49
CA LEU A 122 9.87 20.44 -11.49
C LEU A 122 10.32 21.16 -12.77
N ILE A 123 9.61 20.95 -13.88
CA ILE A 123 9.90 21.56 -15.17
C ILE A 123 9.26 22.95 -15.27
N ALA A 124 7.97 23.05 -14.97
CA ALA A 124 7.20 24.28 -15.10
C ALA A 124 7.45 25.28 -13.96
N ARG A 125 7.95 24.81 -12.80
CA ARG A 125 8.04 25.57 -11.53
C ARG A 125 6.70 26.24 -11.14
N ASP A 126 5.59 25.61 -11.50
CA ASP A 126 4.25 26.15 -11.28
C ASP A 126 3.70 25.73 -9.91
N GLN A 127 3.28 26.70 -9.09
CA GLN A 127 2.73 26.45 -7.75
C GLN A 127 1.36 25.74 -7.78
N LEU A 128 0.59 25.84 -8.87
CA LEU A 128 -0.67 25.12 -9.02
C LEU A 128 -0.46 23.60 -9.04
N LEU A 129 0.56 23.13 -9.78
CA LEU A 129 0.93 21.71 -9.85
C LEU A 129 1.41 21.15 -8.50
N GLU A 130 1.97 22.00 -7.62
CA GLU A 130 2.36 21.60 -6.26
C GLU A 130 1.13 21.30 -5.39
N THR A 131 0.09 22.10 -5.54
CA THR A 131 -1.18 21.95 -4.83
C THR A 131 -1.87 20.66 -5.26
N ASP A 132 -1.92 20.38 -6.56
CA ASP A 132 -2.50 19.15 -7.10
C ASP A 132 -1.75 17.90 -6.61
N ALA A 133 -0.41 17.94 -6.60
CA ALA A 133 0.41 16.85 -6.05
C ALA A 133 0.21 16.67 -4.53
N MET A 134 -0.07 17.74 -3.78
CA MET A 134 -0.43 17.63 -2.35
C MET A 134 -1.79 16.96 -2.16
N VAL A 135 -2.81 17.36 -2.93
CA VAL A 135 -4.15 16.74 -2.89
C VAL A 135 -4.07 15.27 -3.25
N PHE A 136 -3.32 14.91 -4.31
CA PHE A 136 -3.14 13.52 -4.71
C PHE A 136 -2.49 12.67 -3.60
N ARG A 137 -1.46 13.20 -2.94
CA ARG A 137 -0.83 12.54 -1.78
C ARG A 137 -1.81 12.36 -0.63
N LEU A 138 -2.62 13.38 -0.32
CA LEU A 138 -3.65 13.31 0.72
C LEU A 138 -4.64 12.17 0.44
N VAL A 139 -5.18 12.11 -0.78
CA VAL A 139 -6.13 11.07 -1.14
C VAL A 139 -5.49 9.68 -1.02
N PHE A 140 -4.24 9.51 -1.47
CA PHE A 140 -3.51 8.25 -1.30
C PHE A 140 -3.37 7.83 0.17
N PHE A 141 -2.98 8.75 1.07
CA PHE A 141 -2.89 8.46 2.50
C PHE A 141 -4.25 8.08 3.11
N VAL A 142 -5.32 8.77 2.71
CA VAL A 142 -6.69 8.45 3.16
C VAL A 142 -7.11 7.05 2.68
N LEU A 143 -6.82 6.70 1.44
CA LEU A 143 -7.11 5.37 0.90
C LEU A 143 -6.35 4.27 1.64
N LEU A 144 -5.06 4.47 1.94
CA LEU A 144 -4.29 3.52 2.75
C LEU A 144 -4.88 3.38 4.16
N LEU A 145 -5.29 4.49 4.79
CA LEU A 145 -5.92 4.46 6.11
C LEU A 145 -7.24 3.67 6.07
N ILE A 146 -8.05 3.84 5.02
CA ILE A 146 -9.26 3.05 4.80
C ILE A 146 -8.93 1.57 4.65
N VAL A 147 -7.88 1.20 3.91
CA VAL A 147 -7.47 -0.19 3.75
C VAL A 147 -7.08 -0.82 5.09
N PHE A 148 -6.20 -0.19 5.86
CA PHE A 148 -5.79 -0.72 7.17
C PHE A 148 -6.95 -0.74 8.18
N ALA A 149 -7.82 0.26 8.18
CA ALA A 149 -9.01 0.27 9.02
C ALA A 149 -9.98 -0.86 8.63
N THR A 150 -10.13 -1.14 7.34
CA THR A 150 -10.97 -2.23 6.83
C THR A 150 -10.39 -3.58 7.22
N LEU A 151 -9.07 -3.78 7.13
CA LEU A 151 -8.42 -5.01 7.58
C LEU A 151 -8.52 -5.19 9.11
N ALA A 152 -8.37 -4.12 9.89
CA ALA A 152 -8.56 -4.14 11.33
C ALA A 152 -10.00 -4.50 11.71
N TRP A 153 -10.98 -3.97 10.98
CA TRP A 153 -12.38 -4.31 11.15
C TRP A 153 -12.63 -5.77 10.79
N LEU A 154 -12.09 -6.25 9.68
CA LEU A 154 -12.21 -7.64 9.28
C LEU A 154 -11.66 -8.57 10.37
N ALA A 155 -10.48 -8.26 10.92
CA ALA A 155 -9.89 -9.02 12.02
C ALA A 155 -10.81 -9.04 13.26
N TRP A 156 -11.41 -7.90 13.60
CA TRP A 156 -12.36 -7.83 14.72
C TRP A 156 -13.63 -8.67 14.51
N LEU A 157 -14.20 -8.65 13.31
CA LEU A 157 -15.37 -9.48 12.98
C LEU A 157 -15.05 -10.97 13.13
N GLU A 158 -13.88 -11.38 12.65
CA GLU A 158 -13.41 -12.75 12.76
C GLU A 158 -13.15 -13.16 14.23
N MET A 159 -12.62 -12.25 15.07
CA MET A 159 -12.43 -12.52 16.50
C MET A 159 -13.74 -12.87 17.22
N VAL A 160 -14.86 -12.26 16.80
CA VAL A 160 -16.18 -12.53 17.38
C VAL A 160 -16.71 -13.89 16.95
N GLN A 161 -16.38 -14.31 15.72
CA GLN A 161 -16.86 -15.56 15.15
C GLN A 161 -16.02 -16.79 15.54
N TYR A 162 -14.70 -16.61 15.74
CA TYR A 162 -13.74 -17.69 16.00
C TYR A 162 -12.97 -17.46 17.31
N PRO A 163 -13.54 -17.80 18.48
CA PRO A 163 -12.92 -17.54 19.77
C PRO A 163 -11.59 -18.29 19.97
N ASP A 164 -11.43 -19.46 19.36
CA ASP A 164 -10.21 -20.28 19.46
C ASP A 164 -8.98 -19.61 18.82
N GLN A 165 -9.19 -18.69 17.88
CA GLN A 165 -8.14 -17.95 17.17
C GLN A 165 -8.01 -16.50 17.62
N ARG A 166 -8.66 -16.14 18.73
CA ARG A 166 -8.77 -14.75 19.17
C ARG A 166 -7.43 -14.07 19.41
N GLN A 167 -6.42 -14.80 19.87
CA GLN A 167 -5.08 -14.25 20.13
C GLN A 167 -4.39 -13.82 18.82
N ASP A 168 -4.36 -14.69 17.81
CA ASP A 168 -3.74 -14.41 16.51
C ASP A 168 -4.46 -13.26 15.80
N LEU A 169 -5.79 -13.28 15.80
CA LEU A 169 -6.59 -12.21 15.20
C LEU A 169 -6.45 -10.87 15.95
N ALA A 170 -6.29 -10.89 17.28
CA ALA A 170 -6.00 -9.69 18.06
C ALA A 170 -4.63 -9.09 17.69
N GLN A 171 -3.63 -9.92 17.45
CA GLN A 171 -2.31 -9.46 16.98
C GLN A 171 -2.41 -8.82 15.60
N VAL A 172 -3.08 -9.47 14.64
CA VAL A 172 -3.31 -8.91 13.30
C VAL A 172 -4.03 -7.56 13.38
N ARG A 173 -5.10 -7.48 14.18
CA ARG A 173 -5.83 -6.22 14.41
C ARG A 173 -4.94 -5.14 15.01
N ALA A 174 -4.12 -5.47 16.01
CA ALA A 174 -3.22 -4.53 16.66
C ALA A 174 -2.19 -3.97 15.66
N VAL A 175 -1.64 -4.82 14.79
CA VAL A 175 -0.75 -4.39 13.69
C VAL A 175 -1.48 -3.41 12.76
N CYS A 176 -2.68 -3.73 12.29
CA CYS A 176 -3.44 -2.83 11.42
C CYS A 176 -3.75 -1.47 12.08
N LEU A 177 -4.18 -1.46 13.35
CA LEU A 177 -4.45 -0.23 14.08
C LEU A 177 -3.19 0.61 14.30
N HIS A 178 -2.08 -0.05 14.60
CA HIS A 178 -0.78 0.61 14.72
C HIS A 178 -0.37 1.26 13.40
N ARG A 179 -0.61 0.60 12.25
CA ARG A 179 -0.39 1.19 10.92
C ARG A 179 -1.28 2.38 10.62
N CYS A 180 -2.56 2.35 11.01
CA CYS A 180 -3.42 3.53 10.92
C CYS A 180 -2.84 4.72 11.70
N TRP A 181 -2.39 4.49 12.94
CA TRP A 181 -1.76 5.52 13.76
C TRP A 181 -0.48 6.05 13.15
N LEU A 182 0.39 5.17 12.62
CA LEU A 182 1.63 5.56 11.99
C LEU A 182 1.40 6.37 10.72
N LEU A 183 0.44 5.96 9.87
CA LEU A 183 0.04 6.72 8.68
C LEU A 183 -0.52 8.09 9.05
N ALA A 184 -1.38 8.18 10.06
CA ALA A 184 -1.92 9.43 10.54
C ALA A 184 -0.82 10.35 11.10
N ALA A 185 0.11 9.81 11.90
CA ALA A 185 1.23 10.56 12.46
C ALA A 185 2.16 11.07 11.35
N VAL A 186 2.49 10.24 10.37
CA VAL A 186 3.32 10.66 9.24
C VAL A 186 2.59 11.70 8.39
N TYR A 187 1.28 11.55 8.19
CA TYR A 187 0.49 12.54 7.48
C TYR A 187 0.49 13.90 8.20
N VAL A 188 0.19 13.94 9.50
CA VAL A 188 0.24 15.17 10.31
C VAL A 188 1.64 15.77 10.27
N PHE A 189 2.67 14.95 10.40
CA PHE A 189 4.05 15.41 10.30
C PHE A 189 4.38 15.96 8.91
N SER A 190 3.84 15.38 7.85
CA SER A 190 4.02 15.86 6.47
C SER A 190 3.36 17.21 6.20
N LEU A 191 2.37 17.60 7.00
CA LEU A 191 1.79 18.94 6.99
C LEU A 191 2.66 19.96 7.75
N LEU A 192 3.41 19.49 8.76
CA LEU A 192 4.21 20.35 9.64
C LEU A 192 5.64 20.57 9.12
N VAL A 193 6.20 19.60 8.38
CA VAL A 193 7.58 19.66 7.87
C VAL A 193 7.59 19.95 6.37
N PRO A 194 8.38 20.94 5.90
CA PRO A 194 8.45 21.29 4.49
C PRO A 194 8.76 20.07 3.60
N HIS A 195 8.04 20.01 2.47
CA HIS A 195 7.69 18.87 1.62
C HIS A 195 8.79 17.85 1.24
N ARG A 196 10.06 18.13 1.49
CA ARG A 196 11.19 17.26 1.12
C ARG A 196 11.56 16.24 2.20
N GLY A 197 11.30 16.54 3.48
CA GLY A 197 11.67 15.65 4.61
C GLY A 197 10.64 14.56 4.92
N ALA A 198 9.36 14.83 4.68
CA ALA A 198 8.27 13.96 5.12
C ALA A 198 8.27 12.59 4.43
N LEU A 199 8.63 12.53 3.14
CA LEU A 199 8.67 11.28 2.36
C LEU A 199 9.85 10.39 2.78
N TYR A 200 10.98 11.01 3.14
CA TYR A 200 12.14 10.31 3.69
C TYR A 200 11.84 9.73 5.07
N ILE A 201 11.16 10.50 5.92
CA ILE A 201 10.76 10.06 7.26
C ILE A 201 9.69 8.96 7.18
N PHE A 202 8.72 9.07 6.24
CA PHE A 202 7.78 7.99 5.95
C PHE A 202 8.50 6.70 5.57
N MET A 203 9.47 6.78 4.66
CA MET A 203 10.26 5.62 4.24
C MET A 203 11.08 5.04 5.38
N VAL A 204 11.79 5.86 6.15
CA VAL A 204 12.57 5.39 7.31
C VAL A 204 11.65 4.72 8.32
N ALA A 205 10.48 5.28 8.60
CA ALA A 205 9.48 4.67 9.47
C ALA A 205 8.99 3.33 8.91
N MET A 206 8.63 3.27 7.63
CA MET A 206 8.17 2.03 6.97
C MET A 206 9.27 0.96 6.93
N PHE A 207 10.51 1.30 6.54
CA PHE A 207 11.64 0.36 6.49
C PHE A 207 12.04 -0.16 7.87
N SER A 208 12.10 0.72 8.88
CA SER A 208 12.49 0.34 10.25
C SER A 208 11.50 -0.64 10.86
N TYR A 209 10.22 -0.49 10.55
CA TYR A 209 9.16 -1.38 11.03
C TYR A 209 9.06 -2.67 10.20
N PHE A 210 9.15 -2.56 8.87
CA PHE A 210 9.13 -3.73 8.00
C PHE A 210 10.26 -4.71 8.35
N GLY A 211 11.46 -4.18 8.65
CA GLY A 211 12.58 -5.00 9.13
C GLY A 211 12.28 -5.73 10.45
N ARG A 212 11.56 -5.09 11.38
CA ARG A 212 11.22 -5.68 12.68
C ARG A 212 10.17 -6.77 12.56
N ASP A 213 9.09 -6.51 11.81
CA ASP A 213 7.98 -7.46 11.66
C ASP A 213 8.34 -8.63 10.75
N LEU A 214 9.13 -8.39 9.68
CA LEU A 214 9.71 -9.46 8.86
C LEU A 214 10.64 -10.34 9.70
N TRP A 215 11.47 -9.74 10.55
CA TRP A 215 12.37 -10.48 11.43
C TRP A 215 11.60 -11.35 12.44
N LEU A 216 10.54 -10.81 13.06
CA LEU A 216 9.68 -11.57 13.97
C LEU A 216 8.94 -12.71 13.26
N PHE A 217 8.43 -12.46 12.05
CA PHE A 217 7.77 -13.46 11.22
C PHE A 217 8.73 -14.59 10.82
N LEU A 218 9.92 -14.25 10.31
CA LEU A 218 10.96 -15.23 9.97
C LEU A 218 11.36 -16.04 11.21
N ARG A 219 11.56 -15.39 12.36
CA ARG A 219 11.89 -16.06 13.62
C ARG A 219 10.83 -17.08 14.04
N SER A 220 9.54 -16.78 13.88
CA SER A 220 8.47 -17.73 14.23
C SER A 220 8.38 -18.97 13.33
N ARG A 221 8.91 -18.90 12.09
CA ARG A 221 8.91 -20.03 11.16
C ARG A 221 10.19 -20.88 11.22
N PHE A 222 11.32 -20.30 11.60
CA PHE A 222 12.61 -21.00 11.67
C PHE A 222 12.99 -21.54 13.06
N VAL A 223 12.18 -21.27 14.09
CA VAL A 223 12.41 -21.77 15.47
C VAL A 223 11.40 -22.90 15.82
N ARG A 224 11.13 -23.81 14.87
CA ARG A 224 10.45 -25.08 15.16
C ARG A 224 11.39 -26.25 14.96
#